data_AF-A0A7W5UTS7-F1
#
_entry.id   AF-A0A7W5UTS7-F1
#
_cell.length_a   1.000
_cell.length_b   1.000
_cell.length_c   1.000
_cell.angle_alpha   90.00
_cell.angle_beta   90.00
_cell.angle_gamma   90.00
#
_symmetry.space_group_name_H-M   'P 1'
#
loop_
_entity.id
_entity.type
_entity.pdbx_description
1 polymer ?
#
loop_
_entity_poly.entity_id
_entity_poly.type
_entity_poly.pdbx_seq_one_letter_code
_entity_poly.pdbx_strand_id
1 'polypeptide(L)'
;MDWARMTESWGRSFPPDYQRFMQVYGSGSVQDYLSIGEPEPSVALSEARRDGMVMETANAEADWQTEDKTPDLEGTRPLLITWGVSATADLLCWDATGLDAAAWPVLVYNRGEALWSRYDCGMAQFLTRVLKADFPDNPLGAVFMWGVTDAVYEKRPSAP
;
A
#
# COMPACT_ATOMS: atom_id res chain seq x y z
N MET A 1 -5.46 11.47 13.80
CA MET A 1 -4.16 11.11 13.21
C MET A 1 -3.29 12.35 13.17
N ASP A 2 -2.04 12.24 13.60
CA ASP A 2 -1.07 13.34 13.60
C ASP A 2 -0.18 13.27 12.36
N TRP A 3 -0.67 13.85 11.25
CA TRP A 3 0.03 13.81 9.97
C TRP A 3 1.35 14.58 9.96
N ALA A 4 1.49 15.60 10.83
CA ALA A 4 2.72 16.37 10.93
C ALA A 4 3.86 15.50 11.47
N ARG A 5 3.60 14.75 12.56
CA ARG A 5 4.56 13.80 13.13
C ARG A 5 4.95 12.71 12.13
N MET A 6 3.99 12.16 11.38
CA MET A 6 4.29 11.15 10.36
C MET A 6 5.17 11.73 9.26
N THR A 7 4.83 12.92 8.76
CA THR A 7 5.60 13.61 7.72
C THR A 7 7.04 13.87 8.15
N GLU A 8 7.24 14.31 9.39
CA GLU A 8 8.56 14.51 9.97
C GLU A 8 9.35 13.20 10.03
N SER A 9 8.74 12.13 10.56
CA SER A 9 9.41 10.84 10.73
C SER A 9 9.78 10.14 9.41
N TRP A 10 8.90 10.18 8.40
CA TRP A 10 9.13 9.57 7.09
C TRP A 10 9.95 10.47 6.16
N GLY A 11 10.13 11.75 6.51
CA GLY A 11 10.76 12.75 5.64
C GLY A 11 9.97 13.01 4.35
N ARG A 12 8.70 12.61 4.32
CA ARG A 12 7.78 12.75 3.18
C ARG A 12 6.36 12.99 3.67
N SER A 13 5.63 13.87 3.00
CA SER A 13 4.19 14.01 3.21
C SER A 13 3.45 12.78 2.70
N PHE A 14 2.29 12.48 3.26
CA PHE A 14 1.46 11.36 2.78
C PHE A 14 0.51 11.81 1.66
N PRO A 15 0.12 10.90 0.74
CA PRO A 15 -0.82 11.22 -0.33
C PRO A 15 -2.15 11.76 0.21
N PRO A 16 -2.70 12.87 -0.36
CA PRO A 16 -3.96 13.46 0.12
C PRO A 16 -5.16 12.51 0.04
N ASP A 17 -5.18 11.61 -0.94
CA ASP A 17 -6.25 10.62 -1.11
C ASP A 17 -6.23 9.58 0.01
N TYR A 18 -5.05 9.14 0.44
CA TYR A 18 -4.87 8.29 1.61
C TYR A 18 -5.28 8.99 2.91
N GLN A 19 -4.86 10.24 3.11
CA GLN A 19 -5.27 11.02 4.28
C GLN A 19 -6.80 11.14 4.35
N ARG A 20 -7.44 11.39 3.20
CA ARG A 20 -8.89 11.47 3.10
C ARG A 20 -9.56 10.11 3.35
N PHE A 21 -9.01 9.03 2.80
CA PHE A 21 -9.50 7.68 3.05
C PHE A 21 -9.46 7.35 4.54
N MET A 22 -8.33 7.64 5.20
CA MET A 22 -8.15 7.43 6.63
C MET A 22 -9.09 8.27 7.49
N GLN A 23 -9.43 9.49 7.06
CA GLN A 23 -10.41 10.33 7.73
C GLN A 23 -11.84 9.75 7.65
N VAL A 24 -12.21 9.13 6.51
CA VAL A 24 -13.57 8.63 6.26
C VAL A 24 -13.74 7.22 6.82
N TYR A 25 -12.81 6.32 6.51
CA TYR A 25 -12.92 4.90 6.79
C TYR A 25 -12.03 4.45 7.95
N GLY A 26 -10.88 5.11 8.16
CA GLY A 26 -9.83 4.64 9.07
C GLY A 26 -9.10 3.41 8.51
N SER A 27 -8.26 2.78 9.33
CA SER A 27 -7.65 1.47 9.00
C SER A 27 -8.68 0.34 9.12
N GLY A 28 -8.43 -0.77 8.43
CA GLY A 28 -9.44 -1.82 8.28
C GLY A 28 -9.09 -2.81 7.19
N SER A 29 -10.08 -3.56 6.74
CA SER A 29 -9.97 -4.46 5.60
C SER A 29 -11.07 -4.23 4.57
N VAL A 30 -10.72 -4.41 3.30
CA VAL A 30 -11.67 -4.48 2.19
C VAL A 30 -11.92 -5.96 1.89
N GLN A 31 -13.18 -6.40 1.93
CA GLN A 31 -13.60 -7.79 1.66
C GLN A 31 -12.90 -8.86 2.51
N ASP A 32 -12.45 -8.52 3.73
CA ASP A 32 -11.58 -9.37 4.57
C ASP A 32 -10.32 -9.88 3.83
N TYR A 33 -9.95 -9.22 2.73
CA TYR A 33 -8.90 -9.66 1.83
C TYR A 33 -7.73 -8.67 1.84
N LEU A 34 -8.00 -7.38 1.67
CA LEU A 34 -6.96 -6.35 1.65
C LEU A 34 -7.00 -5.54 2.95
N SER A 35 -6.00 -5.73 3.81
CA SER A 35 -5.80 -4.88 4.98
C SER A 35 -5.22 -3.53 4.57
N ILE A 36 -5.85 -2.44 4.99
CA ILE A 36 -5.34 -1.08 4.87
C ILE A 36 -4.68 -0.71 6.20
N GLY A 37 -3.36 -0.50 6.16
CA GLY A 37 -2.54 -0.21 7.32
C GLY A 37 -2.89 1.13 7.95
N GLU A 38 -2.88 1.16 9.29
CA GLU A 38 -2.96 2.41 10.04
C GLU A 38 -1.67 3.22 9.81
N PRO A 39 -1.78 4.53 9.55
CA PRO A 39 -0.59 5.34 9.37
C PRO A 39 0.14 5.52 10.70
N GLU A 40 1.44 5.26 10.69
CA GLU A 40 2.29 5.34 11.87
C GLU A 40 3.58 6.11 11.56
N PRO A 41 4.19 6.76 12.56
CA PRO A 41 5.48 7.39 12.36
C PRO A 41 6.56 6.34 12.05
N SER A 42 7.53 6.70 11.20
CA SER A 42 8.71 5.86 10.97
C SER A 42 9.58 5.82 12.23
N VAL A 43 9.89 4.63 12.70
CA VAL A 43 10.66 4.35 13.92
C VAL A 43 11.64 3.20 13.66
N ALA A 44 12.54 2.91 14.60
CA ALA A 44 13.41 1.76 14.47
C ALA A 44 12.60 0.45 14.43
N LEU A 45 13.07 -0.55 13.68
CA LEU A 45 12.38 -1.85 13.54
C LEU A 45 12.11 -2.55 14.88
N SER A 46 12.96 -2.33 15.89
CA SER A 46 12.77 -2.86 17.24
C SER A 46 11.57 -2.25 17.98
N GLU A 47 11.08 -1.10 17.54
CA GLU A 47 9.96 -0.34 18.12
C GLU A 47 8.70 -0.41 17.24
N ALA A 48 8.83 -0.89 16.01
CA ALA A 48 7.75 -1.00 15.05
C ALA A 48 6.71 -2.04 15.48
N ARG A 49 5.44 -1.77 15.15
CA ARG A 49 4.37 -2.76 15.28
C ARG A 49 4.64 -3.91 14.32
N ARG A 50 4.44 -5.15 14.80
CA ARG A 50 4.73 -6.37 14.02
C ARG A 50 3.98 -6.43 12.69
N ASP A 51 2.75 -5.92 12.66
CA ASP A 51 1.86 -5.83 11.50
C ASP A 51 1.68 -4.38 11.02
N GLY A 52 2.62 -3.50 11.38
CA GLY A 52 2.57 -2.07 11.11
C GLY A 52 3.23 -1.68 9.79
N MET A 53 2.86 -0.51 9.30
CA MET A 53 3.39 0.09 8.06
C MET A 53 4.93 0.12 8.01
N VAL A 54 5.63 0.34 9.12
CA VAL A 54 7.10 0.32 9.18
C VAL A 54 7.65 -1.07 8.92
N MET A 55 7.07 -2.10 9.55
CA MET A 55 7.51 -3.48 9.35
C MET A 55 7.21 -3.95 7.93
N GLU A 56 6.03 -3.65 7.41
CA GLU A 56 5.65 -4.03 6.04
C GLU A 56 6.42 -3.24 4.98
N THR A 57 6.88 -2.04 5.30
CA THR A 57 7.82 -1.30 4.43
C THR A 57 9.17 -2.00 4.39
N ALA A 58 9.70 -2.44 5.54
CA ALA A 58 10.97 -3.18 5.57
C ALA A 58 10.88 -4.53 4.85
N ASN A 59 9.75 -5.23 4.95
CA ASN A 59 9.49 -6.46 4.18
C ASN A 59 9.49 -6.16 2.67
N ALA A 60 8.77 -5.12 2.25
CA ALA A 60 8.73 -4.68 0.86
C ALA A 60 10.12 -4.29 0.33
N GLU A 61 10.92 -3.57 1.11
CA GLU A 61 12.30 -3.22 0.75
C GLU A 61 13.21 -4.45 0.60
N ALA A 62 13.01 -5.48 1.42
CA ALA A 62 13.74 -6.74 1.34
C ALA A 62 13.36 -7.53 0.07
N ASP A 63 12.06 -7.72 -0.17
CA ASP A 63 11.56 -8.38 -1.39
C ASP A 63 11.96 -7.57 -2.64
N TRP A 64 12.01 -6.24 -2.58
CA TRP A 64 12.49 -5.43 -3.70
C TRP A 64 13.94 -5.77 -4.12
N GLN A 65 14.80 -6.23 -3.21
CA GLN A 65 16.18 -6.59 -3.57
C GLN A 65 16.30 -7.93 -4.30
N THR A 66 15.36 -8.86 -4.07
CA THR A 66 15.51 -10.26 -4.50
C THR A 66 14.55 -10.64 -5.62
N GLU A 67 13.38 -10.01 -5.66
CA GLU A 67 12.28 -10.44 -6.51
C GLU A 67 12.29 -9.75 -7.88
N ASP A 68 11.68 -10.41 -8.86
CA ASP A 68 11.61 -9.95 -10.24
C ASP A 68 10.77 -8.67 -10.36
N LYS A 69 11.08 -7.87 -11.39
CA LYS A 69 10.40 -6.62 -11.69
C LYS A 69 9.92 -6.61 -13.13
N THR A 70 8.82 -5.91 -13.35
CA THR A 70 8.42 -5.52 -14.70
C THR A 70 9.51 -4.65 -15.35
N PRO A 71 9.65 -4.68 -16.69
CA PRO A 71 10.76 -3.99 -17.37
C PRO A 71 10.90 -2.50 -17.08
N ASP A 72 9.80 -1.80 -16.77
CA ASP A 72 9.79 -0.37 -16.43
C ASP A 72 10.31 -0.07 -15.01
N LEU A 73 10.36 -1.08 -14.15
CA LEU A 73 10.91 -0.99 -12.78
C LEU A 73 12.36 -1.47 -12.68
N GLU A 74 12.91 -2.08 -13.73
CA GLU A 74 14.28 -2.58 -13.74
C GLU A 74 15.31 -1.46 -13.51
N GLY A 75 16.24 -1.71 -12.58
CA GLY A 75 17.28 -0.73 -12.19
C GLY A 75 16.78 0.48 -11.40
N THR A 76 15.47 0.62 -11.16
CA THR A 76 14.92 1.71 -10.33
C THR A 76 15.24 1.50 -8.85
N ARG A 77 15.19 2.60 -8.08
CA ARG A 77 15.42 2.61 -6.62
C ARG A 77 14.33 3.42 -5.93
N PRO A 78 13.11 2.89 -5.84
CA PRO A 78 12.00 3.60 -5.20
C PRO A 78 12.26 3.76 -3.69
N LEU A 79 11.72 4.83 -3.12
CA LEU A 79 11.51 4.93 -1.67
C LEU A 79 10.15 4.29 -1.38
N LEU A 80 10.14 3.08 -0.83
CA LEU A 80 8.91 2.35 -0.58
C LEU A 80 8.25 2.82 0.72
N ILE A 81 6.92 2.94 0.71
CA ILE A 81 6.10 3.06 1.91
C ILE A 81 4.88 2.14 1.72
N THR A 82 4.79 1.08 2.52
CA THR A 82 3.71 0.09 2.42
C THR A 82 2.45 0.57 3.14
N TRP A 83 1.32 0.54 2.44
CA TRP A 83 0.03 0.98 2.97
C TRP A 83 -1.02 -0.11 3.01
N GLY A 84 -0.80 -1.23 2.33
CA GLY A 84 -1.72 -2.36 2.34
C GLY A 84 -1.04 -3.70 2.16
N VAL A 85 -1.66 -4.72 2.75
CA VAL A 85 -1.23 -6.12 2.63
C VAL A 85 -2.46 -6.97 2.37
N SER A 86 -2.40 -7.81 1.34
CA SER A 86 -3.48 -8.74 1.02
C SER A 86 -3.37 -10.04 1.82
N ALA A 87 -4.45 -10.81 1.93
CA ALA A 87 -4.43 -12.13 2.56
C ALA A 87 -3.62 -13.17 1.76
N THR A 88 -3.27 -12.87 0.50
CA THR A 88 -2.29 -13.63 -0.29
C THR A 88 -0.85 -13.13 -0.09
N ALA A 89 -0.63 -12.24 0.89
CA ALA A 89 0.64 -11.59 1.22
C ALA A 89 1.21 -10.71 0.10
N ASP A 90 0.34 -10.17 -0.77
CA ASP A 90 0.73 -9.12 -1.71
C ASP A 90 0.98 -7.83 -0.94
N LEU A 91 2.04 -7.12 -1.30
CA LEU A 91 2.40 -5.84 -0.68
C LEU A 91 2.01 -4.69 -1.60
N LEU A 92 1.30 -3.71 -1.07
CA LEU A 92 0.89 -2.52 -1.79
C LEU A 92 1.61 -1.30 -1.19
N CYS A 93 2.47 -0.70 -2.00
CA CYS A 93 3.38 0.37 -1.62
C CYS A 93 3.12 1.62 -2.45
N TRP A 94 3.56 2.78 -1.96
CA TRP A 94 3.85 3.94 -2.80
C TRP A 94 5.32 3.98 -3.17
N ASP A 95 5.62 4.52 -4.35
CA ASP A 95 6.97 5.04 -4.65
C ASP A 95 7.05 6.52 -4.24
N ALA A 96 7.61 6.74 -3.05
CA ALA A 96 7.74 8.03 -2.41
C ALA A 96 9.05 8.77 -2.76
N THR A 97 9.68 8.41 -3.88
CA THR A 97 10.89 9.07 -4.37
C THR A 97 10.63 10.54 -4.72
N GLY A 98 9.49 10.84 -5.35
CA GLY A 98 9.08 12.19 -5.71
C GLY A 98 8.69 13.03 -4.49
N LEU A 99 8.84 14.35 -4.59
CA LEU A 99 8.44 15.26 -3.50
C LEU A 99 6.93 15.53 -3.46
N ASP A 100 6.24 15.41 -4.59
CA ASP A 100 4.78 15.56 -4.64
C ASP A 100 4.09 14.24 -4.31
N ALA A 101 3.60 14.13 -3.08
CA ALA A 101 2.91 12.93 -2.61
C ALA A 101 1.58 12.64 -3.33
N ALA A 102 0.95 13.64 -3.96
CA ALA A 102 -0.26 13.40 -4.74
C ALA A 102 0.02 12.68 -6.07
N ALA A 103 1.28 12.68 -6.52
CA ALA A 103 1.71 12.06 -7.76
C ALA A 103 2.40 10.70 -7.57
N TRP A 104 2.48 10.20 -6.34
CA TRP A 104 3.11 8.90 -6.08
C TRP A 104 2.31 7.76 -6.70
N PRO A 105 2.96 6.92 -7.52
CA PRO A 105 2.33 5.72 -8.08
C PRO A 105 2.17 4.66 -6.98
N VAL A 106 1.29 3.70 -7.23
CA VAL A 106 1.22 2.46 -6.47
C VAL A 106 2.18 1.44 -7.08
N LEU A 107 3.00 0.81 -6.24
CA LEU A 107 3.78 -0.37 -6.58
C LEU A 107 3.16 -1.57 -5.87
N VAL A 108 2.94 -2.66 -6.61
CA VAL A 108 2.43 -3.91 -6.05
C VAL A 108 3.47 -5.00 -6.21
N TYR A 109 3.77 -5.69 -5.11
CA TYR A 109 4.41 -6.99 -5.16
C TYR A 109 3.34 -8.05 -5.11
N ASN A 110 3.15 -8.77 -6.22
CA ASN A 110 2.30 -9.93 -6.26
C ASN A 110 3.10 -11.14 -5.76
N ARG A 111 2.73 -11.67 -4.60
CA ARG A 111 3.48 -12.75 -3.95
C ARG A 111 3.38 -14.07 -4.70
N GLY A 112 2.24 -14.32 -5.36
CA GLY A 112 2.01 -15.53 -6.13
C GLY A 112 2.88 -15.60 -7.39
N GLU A 113 3.10 -14.44 -8.03
CA GLU A 113 3.93 -14.32 -9.24
C GLU A 113 5.39 -13.96 -8.95
N ALA A 114 5.71 -13.61 -7.70
CA ALA A 114 7.02 -13.11 -7.29
C ALA A 114 7.47 -11.89 -8.14
N LEU A 115 6.52 -11.03 -8.50
CA LEU A 115 6.72 -9.95 -9.47
C LEU A 115 6.26 -8.59 -8.92
N TRP A 116 7.13 -7.59 -9.07
CA TRP A 116 6.81 -6.19 -8.84
C TRP A 116 6.26 -5.52 -10.10
N SER A 117 5.13 -4.83 -9.94
CA SER A 117 4.46 -4.07 -10.99
C SER A 117 4.11 -2.65 -10.55
N ARG A 118 4.13 -1.73 -11.52
CA ARG A 118 3.84 -0.31 -11.32
C ARG A 118 2.43 0.05 -11.81
N TYR A 119 1.75 0.92 -11.07
CA TYR A 119 0.46 1.49 -11.43
C TYR A 119 0.50 3.02 -11.23
N ASP A 120 0.42 3.77 -12.32
CA ASP A 120 0.47 5.25 -12.31
C ASP A 120 -0.84 5.88 -11.84
N CYS A 121 -1.17 5.65 -10.58
CA CYS A 121 -2.31 6.22 -9.87
C CYS A 121 -2.09 6.20 -8.35
N GLY A 122 -2.81 7.05 -7.63
CA GLY A 122 -2.83 7.04 -6.17
C GLY A 122 -3.66 5.87 -5.59
N MET A 123 -3.64 5.71 -4.27
CA MET A 123 -4.27 4.59 -3.56
C MET A 123 -5.77 4.48 -3.88
N ALA A 124 -6.52 5.57 -3.77
CA ALA A 124 -7.98 5.54 -3.91
C ALA A 124 -8.41 5.16 -5.34
N GLN A 125 -7.67 5.67 -6.33
CA GLN A 125 -7.90 5.32 -7.73
C GLN A 125 -7.52 3.86 -8.00
N PHE A 126 -6.40 3.38 -7.46
CA PHE A 126 -5.99 1.98 -7.57
C PHE A 126 -7.09 1.05 -7.03
N LEU A 127 -7.55 1.27 -5.78
CA LEU A 127 -8.63 0.48 -5.17
C LEU A 127 -9.90 0.49 -6.02
N THR A 128 -10.30 1.66 -6.51
CA THR A 128 -11.51 1.79 -7.36
C THR A 128 -11.38 1.01 -8.66
N ARG A 129 -10.20 1.02 -9.29
CA ARG A 129 -9.94 0.30 -10.54
C ARG A 129 -9.88 -1.21 -10.32
N VAL A 130 -9.30 -1.69 -9.22
CA VAL A 130 -9.36 -3.12 -8.84
C VAL A 130 -10.80 -3.57 -8.67
N LEU A 131 -11.58 -2.84 -7.86
CA LEU A 131 -12.99 -3.15 -7.60
C LEU A 131 -13.82 -3.21 -8.88
N LYS A 132 -13.52 -2.35 -9.87
CA LYS A 132 -14.23 -2.29 -11.14
C LYS A 132 -13.64 -3.17 -12.24
N ALA A 133 -12.56 -3.91 -11.99
CA ALA A 133 -11.79 -4.63 -13.00
C ALA A 133 -11.37 -3.73 -14.18
N ASP A 134 -10.88 -2.53 -13.88
CA ASP A 134 -10.47 -1.49 -14.85
C ASP A 134 -8.94 -1.46 -15.08
N PHE A 135 -8.27 -2.58 -14.84
CA PHE A 135 -6.91 -2.84 -15.30
C PHE A 135 -6.93 -3.94 -16.38
N PRO A 136 -5.91 -4.03 -17.25
CA PRO A 136 -5.83 -5.12 -18.23
C PRO A 136 -5.86 -6.50 -17.58
N ASP A 137 -5.19 -6.64 -16.43
CA ASP A 137 -5.07 -7.86 -15.64
C ASP A 137 -5.28 -7.54 -14.14
N ASN A 138 -5.62 -8.55 -13.35
CA ASN A 138 -5.80 -8.41 -11.91
C ASN A 138 -4.43 -8.17 -11.23
N PRO A 139 -4.23 -7.04 -10.53
CA PRO A 139 -2.95 -6.75 -9.90
C PRO A 139 -2.65 -7.57 -8.63
N LEU A 140 -3.66 -8.25 -8.06
CA LEU A 140 -3.54 -8.97 -6.78
C LEU A 140 -3.58 -10.49 -6.97
N GLY A 141 -3.05 -11.23 -6.00
CA GLY A 141 -2.95 -12.68 -6.01
C GLY A 141 -4.27 -13.44 -5.90
N ALA A 142 -5.39 -12.74 -5.68
CA ALA A 142 -6.73 -13.32 -5.67
C ALA A 142 -7.79 -12.38 -6.25
N VAL A 143 -8.96 -12.94 -6.59
CA VAL A 143 -10.07 -12.24 -7.27
C VAL A 143 -11.13 -11.68 -6.33
N PHE A 144 -10.93 -11.74 -5.00
CA PHE A 144 -11.94 -11.33 -4.02
C PHE A 144 -12.36 -9.85 -4.12
N MET A 145 -11.52 -9.02 -4.72
CA MET A 145 -11.80 -7.61 -5.00
C MET A 145 -11.95 -7.31 -6.50
N TRP A 146 -11.85 -8.28 -7.39
CA TRP A 146 -11.76 -8.03 -8.83
C TRP A 146 -13.15 -8.00 -9.49
N GLY A 147 -13.55 -6.83 -10.01
CA GLY A 147 -14.81 -6.68 -10.77
C GLY A 147 -16.08 -6.90 -9.95
N VAL A 148 -16.05 -6.55 -8.65
CA VAL A 148 -17.18 -6.70 -7.73
C VAL A 148 -18.13 -5.51 -7.82
N THR A 149 -19.44 -5.75 -7.69
CA THR A 149 -20.45 -4.67 -7.71
C THR A 149 -20.57 -3.94 -6.38
N ASP A 150 -20.26 -4.64 -5.28
CA ASP A 150 -20.34 -4.15 -3.91
C ASP A 150 -19.13 -4.67 -3.12
N ALA A 151 -18.60 -3.85 -2.23
CA ALA A 151 -17.48 -4.21 -1.37
C ALA A 151 -17.76 -3.82 0.08
N VAL A 152 -17.42 -4.71 1.01
CA VAL A 152 -17.54 -4.45 2.44
C VAL A 152 -16.23 -3.86 2.96
N TYR A 153 -16.33 -2.82 3.79
CA TYR A 153 -15.21 -2.28 4.55
C TYR A 153 -15.39 -2.54 6.03
N GLU A 154 -14.46 -3.27 6.64
CA GLU A 154 -14.47 -3.58 8.05
C GLU A 154 -13.41 -2.74 8.75
N LYS A 155 -13.87 -1.74 9.52
CA LYS A 155 -12.98 -0.88 10.28
C LYS A 155 -12.30 -1.68 11.39
N ARG A 156 -10.96 -1.62 11.44
CA ARG A 156 -10.21 -2.24 12.53
C ARG A 156 -10.52 -1.47 13.83
N PRO A 157 -10.83 -2.15 14.94
CA PRO A 157 -11.00 -1.49 16.22
C PRO A 157 -9.72 -0.73 16.57
N SER A 158 -9.86 0.52 17.02
CA SER A 158 -8.73 1.26 17.59
C SER A 158 -8.16 0.42 18.74
N ALA A 159 -6.84 0.19 18.75
CA ALA A 159 -6.22 -0.41 19.92
C ALA A 159 -6.53 0.47 21.16
N PRO A 160 -6.90 -0.12 22.31
CA PRO A 160 -7.19 0.63 23.52
C PRO A 160 -5.98 1.39 24.06
#